data_AF-A0A554LX63-F1
#
_entry.id   AF-A0A554LX63-F1
#
_cell.length_a   1.000
_cell.length_b   1.000
_cell.length_c   1.000
_cell.angle_alpha   90.00
_cell.angle_beta   90.00
_cell.angle_gamma   90.00
#
_symmetry.space_group_name_H-M   'P 1'
#
loop_
_entity.id
_entity.type
_entity.pdbx_description
1 polymer ?
#
loop_
_entity_poly.entity_id
_entity_poly.type
_entity_poly.pdbx_seq_one_letter_code
_entity_poly.pdbx_strand_id
1 'polypeptide(L)'
;MFKYVCQKIFFVGIIVAFFLILSIYSVSYAAGWRYNNETRWFQKTGLLFVMSQPSKTDIYLDGKKVAGQTPYLSQAVLPGRYTIEIKKDGYRNWEEEIVAEEGLVSQRPAVILFLNQANLMEVGEREKKLLDIEKQDVDTNDVFISADNTELWYQNKLVGRWLAGISQAKIYNQGSHLTFIREGKLYIIEANGGHEIELAKDITGNYVFTDHEKVLIYESMDGLKAVRIR
;
A
#
# COMPACT_ATOMS: atom_id res chain seq x y z
N MET A 1 -41.49 -20.84 55.96
CA MET A 1 -41.26 -21.54 54.67
C MET A 1 -41.30 -20.58 53.47
N PHE A 2 -42.35 -19.76 53.30
CA PHE A 2 -42.49 -18.81 52.16
C PHE A 2 -41.33 -17.82 51.96
N LYS A 3 -40.80 -17.20 53.03
CA LYS A 3 -39.66 -16.27 52.93
C LYS A 3 -38.38 -16.93 52.39
N TYR A 4 -38.11 -18.17 52.78
CA TYR A 4 -36.96 -18.95 52.30
C TYR A 4 -37.08 -19.33 50.83
N VAL A 5 -38.29 -19.62 50.35
CA VAL A 5 -38.54 -19.95 48.94
C VAL A 5 -38.40 -18.71 48.05
N CYS A 6 -38.94 -17.56 48.47
CA CYS A 6 -38.82 -16.30 47.74
C CYS A 6 -37.35 -15.83 47.64
N GLN A 7 -36.58 -15.96 48.72
CA GLN A 7 -35.15 -15.66 48.73
C GLN A 7 -34.37 -16.58 47.79
N LYS A 8 -34.66 -17.88 47.73
CA LYS A 8 -34.01 -18.82 46.80
C LYS A 8 -34.33 -18.52 45.34
N ILE A 9 -35.59 -18.22 45.00
CA ILE A 9 -36.00 -17.84 43.64
C ILE A 9 -35.28 -16.56 43.20
N PHE A 10 -35.17 -15.58 44.11
CA PHE A 10 -34.43 -14.35 43.85
C PHE A 10 -32.94 -14.62 43.54
N PHE A 11 -32.27 -15.45 44.34
CA PHE A 11 -30.87 -15.83 44.08
C PHE A 11 -30.68 -16.60 42.77
N VAL A 12 -31.58 -17.55 42.46
CA VAL A 12 -31.55 -18.26 41.18
C VAL A 12 -31.73 -17.29 40.01
N GLY A 13 -32.63 -16.30 40.15
CA GLY A 13 -32.83 -15.25 39.14
C GLY A 13 -31.56 -14.42 38.89
N ILE A 14 -30.83 -14.02 39.95
CA ILE A 14 -29.56 -13.30 39.82
C ILE A 14 -28.52 -14.15 39.10
N ILE A 15 -28.41 -15.44 39.45
CA ILE A 15 -27.46 -16.35 38.80
C ILE A 15 -27.78 -16.49 37.32
N VAL A 16 -29.05 -16.70 36.96
CA VAL A 16 -29.47 -16.78 35.56
C VAL A 16 -29.18 -15.47 34.81
N ALA A 17 -29.50 -14.32 35.40
CA ALA A 17 -29.21 -13.02 34.81
C ALA A 17 -27.70 -12.80 34.61
N PHE A 18 -26.88 -13.19 35.58
CA PHE A 18 -25.43 -13.15 35.48
C PHE A 18 -24.93 -13.97 34.29
N PHE A 19 -25.40 -15.20 34.12
CA PHE A 19 -25.01 -16.04 32.98
C PHE A 19 -25.47 -15.46 31.64
N LEU A 20 -26.66 -14.84 31.58
CA LEU A 20 -27.14 -14.18 30.37
C LEU A 20 -26.26 -12.98 30.00
N ILE A 21 -25.95 -12.10 30.96
CA ILE A 21 -25.07 -10.94 30.74
C ILE A 21 -23.68 -11.39 30.31
N LEU A 22 -23.12 -12.40 30.98
CA LEU A 22 -21.81 -12.94 30.64
C LEU A 22 -21.80 -13.57 29.24
N SER A 23 -22.89 -14.26 28.86
CA SER A 23 -23.02 -14.82 27.50
C SER A 23 -23.09 -13.73 26.44
N ILE A 24 -23.87 -12.67 26.67
CA ILE A 24 -23.98 -11.54 25.75
C ILE A 24 -22.62 -10.86 25.62
N TYR A 25 -21.94 -10.60 26.74
CA TYR A 25 -20.59 -10.03 26.74
C TYR A 25 -19.58 -10.90 25.96
N SER A 26 -19.61 -12.22 26.17
CA SER A 26 -18.69 -13.15 25.49
C SER A 26 -18.95 -13.22 23.98
N VAL A 27 -20.22 -13.26 23.57
CA VAL A 27 -20.61 -13.24 22.15
C VAL A 27 -20.25 -11.90 21.52
N SER A 28 -20.51 -10.78 22.18
CA SER A 28 -20.11 -9.45 21.72
C SER A 28 -18.60 -9.34 21.54
N TYR A 29 -17.82 -9.84 22.51
CA TYR A 29 -16.37 -9.84 22.42
C TYR A 29 -15.86 -10.69 21.25
N ALA A 30 -16.40 -11.91 21.08
CA ALA A 30 -16.08 -12.79 19.96
C ALA A 30 -16.50 -12.21 18.60
N ALA A 31 -17.59 -11.44 18.55
CA ALA A 31 -18.05 -10.72 17.37
C ALA A 31 -17.25 -9.43 17.08
N GLY A 32 -16.25 -9.11 17.89
CA GLY A 32 -15.35 -7.97 17.69
C GLY A 32 -15.87 -6.65 18.26
N TRP A 33 -16.87 -6.65 19.14
CA TRP A 33 -17.29 -5.43 19.81
C TRP A 33 -16.27 -5.03 20.87
N ARG A 34 -15.74 -3.82 20.77
CA ARG A 34 -14.86 -3.22 21.77
C ARG A 34 -15.33 -1.82 22.13
N TYR A 35 -15.06 -1.42 23.37
CA TYR A 35 -15.34 -0.07 23.83
C TYR A 35 -14.32 0.88 23.21
N ASN A 36 -14.78 1.92 22.54
CA ASN A 36 -13.93 2.99 22.04
C ASN A 36 -13.98 4.18 23.01
N ASN A 37 -12.82 4.54 23.57
CA ASN A 37 -12.69 5.62 24.53
C ASN A 37 -12.93 7.01 23.90
N GLU A 38 -12.64 7.16 22.60
CA GLU A 38 -12.79 8.43 21.88
C GLU A 38 -14.25 8.76 21.60
N THR A 39 -15.00 7.78 21.08
CA THR A 39 -16.44 7.94 20.80
C THR A 39 -17.30 7.72 22.04
N ARG A 40 -16.72 7.20 23.13
CA ARG A 40 -17.40 6.77 24.36
C ARG A 40 -18.53 5.77 24.11
N TRP A 41 -18.41 4.98 23.06
CA TRP A 41 -19.41 3.99 22.65
C TRP A 41 -18.76 2.68 22.22
N PHE A 42 -19.57 1.61 22.15
CA PHE A 42 -19.10 0.33 21.64
C PHE A 42 -19.13 0.34 20.11
N GLN A 43 -18.04 -0.12 19.51
CA GLN A 43 -17.92 -0.25 18.05
C GLN A 43 -17.35 -1.62 17.72
N LYS A 44 -17.78 -2.17 16.59
CA LYS A 44 -17.19 -3.38 16.04
C LYS A 44 -15.82 -3.03 15.44
N THR A 45 -14.83 -3.84 15.76
CA THR A 45 -13.46 -3.65 15.28
C THR A 45 -13.35 -3.93 13.78
N GLY A 46 -12.37 -3.30 13.14
CA GLY A 46 -11.91 -3.62 11.79
C GLY A 46 -10.63 -4.44 11.79
N LEU A 47 -10.15 -4.77 10.60
CA LEU A 47 -8.84 -5.41 10.35
C LEU A 47 -8.07 -4.62 9.31
N LEU A 48 -6.74 -4.63 9.40
CA LEU A 48 -5.83 -4.08 8.42
C LEU A 48 -5.08 -5.22 7.73
N PHE A 49 -5.08 -5.22 6.40
CA PHE A 49 -4.31 -6.18 5.61
C PHE A 49 -3.26 -5.45 4.79
N VAL A 50 -1.99 -5.80 4.97
CA VAL A 50 -0.85 -5.15 4.33
C VAL A 50 0.03 -6.18 3.66
N MET A 51 0.28 -5.99 2.36
CA MET A 51 1.18 -6.81 1.58
C MET A 51 2.19 -5.92 0.87
N SER A 52 3.46 -6.33 0.90
CA SER A 52 4.52 -5.60 0.22
C SER A 52 5.43 -6.50 -0.61
N GLN A 53 6.09 -5.87 -1.57
CA GLN A 53 7.21 -6.43 -2.31
C GLN A 53 8.46 -5.57 -2.05
N PRO A 54 9.59 -6.16 -1.61
CA PRO A 54 9.77 -7.57 -1.28
C PRO A 54 8.98 -8.02 -0.04
N SER A 55 8.68 -9.32 0.04
CA SER A 55 8.00 -9.91 1.20
C SER A 55 8.91 -9.95 2.43
N LYS A 56 8.33 -10.33 3.59
CA LYS A 56 9.04 -10.40 4.88
C LYS A 56 9.66 -9.05 5.25
N THR A 57 8.84 -8.02 5.21
CA THR A 57 9.23 -6.65 5.53
C THR A 57 8.61 -6.19 6.84
N ASP A 58 9.35 -5.42 7.63
CA ASP A 58 8.90 -4.93 8.93
C ASP A 58 7.80 -3.87 8.75
N ILE A 59 6.81 -3.91 9.64
CA ILE A 59 5.65 -3.02 9.63
C ILE A 59 5.57 -2.30 10.97
N TYR A 60 5.24 -1.01 10.93
CA TYR A 60 4.96 -0.19 12.08
C TYR A 60 3.55 0.36 11.93
N LEU A 61 2.79 0.33 13.02
CA LEU A 61 1.45 0.92 13.12
C LEU A 61 1.52 2.03 14.17
N ASP A 62 1.24 3.27 13.78
CA ASP A 62 1.39 4.47 14.60
C ASP A 62 2.77 4.56 15.29
N GLY A 63 3.83 4.33 14.50
CA GLY A 63 5.21 4.34 14.97
C GLY A 63 5.62 3.12 15.82
N LYS A 64 4.71 2.18 16.11
CA LYS A 64 5.02 0.96 16.90
C LYS A 64 5.21 -0.25 15.99
N LYS A 65 6.35 -0.92 16.11
CA LYS A 65 6.61 -2.16 15.37
C LYS A 65 5.59 -3.22 15.73
N VAL A 66 4.90 -3.78 14.74
CA VAL A 66 3.95 -4.87 14.95
C VAL A 66 4.66 -6.22 15.06
N ALA A 67 4.01 -7.18 15.71
CA ALA A 67 4.51 -8.55 15.77
C ALA A 67 4.22 -9.25 14.42
N GLY A 68 5.19 -9.23 13.51
CA GLY A 68 5.09 -9.87 12.20
C GLY A 68 5.78 -9.09 11.09
N GLN A 69 5.66 -9.62 9.87
CA GLN A 69 6.18 -9.02 8.64
C GLN A 69 5.17 -9.21 7.50
N THR A 70 5.32 -8.49 6.39
CA THR A 70 4.43 -8.66 5.23
C THR A 70 4.51 -10.08 4.62
N PRO A 71 3.38 -10.67 4.16
CA PRO A 71 2.00 -10.18 4.30
C PRO A 71 1.50 -10.26 5.76
N TYR A 72 0.80 -9.22 6.21
CA TYR A 72 0.36 -9.05 7.58
C TYR A 72 -1.14 -8.77 7.64
N LEU A 73 -1.84 -9.52 8.49
CA LEU A 73 -3.20 -9.24 8.91
C LEU A 73 -3.15 -8.80 10.37
N SER A 74 -3.67 -7.60 10.66
CA SER A 74 -3.68 -7.08 12.03
C SER A 74 -4.56 -7.92 12.94
N GLN A 75 -4.33 -7.80 14.24
CA GLN A 75 -5.37 -8.10 15.21
C GLN A 75 -6.52 -7.09 15.08
N ALA A 76 -7.65 -7.37 15.72
CA ALA A 76 -8.80 -6.48 15.76
C ALA A 76 -8.40 -5.07 16.24
N VAL A 77 -8.61 -4.07 15.39
CA VAL A 77 -8.35 -2.65 15.67
C VAL A 77 -9.66 -1.88 15.82
N LEU A 78 -9.68 -0.86 16.67
CA LEU A 78 -10.84 0.05 16.71
C LEU A 78 -10.92 0.83 15.39
N PRO A 79 -12.12 1.19 14.92
CA PRO A 79 -12.26 2.07 13.77
C PRO A 79 -11.55 3.41 14.00
N GLY A 80 -10.82 3.90 13.00
CA GLY A 80 -9.97 5.08 13.14
C GLY A 80 -8.93 5.22 12.03
N ARG A 81 -8.14 6.29 12.09
CA ARG A 81 -7.00 6.53 11.21
C ARG A 81 -5.75 5.93 11.85
N TYR A 82 -4.97 5.21 11.06
CA TYR A 82 -3.73 4.60 11.48
C TYR A 82 -2.64 4.91 10.47
N THR A 83 -1.44 5.27 10.94
CA THR A 83 -0.27 5.40 10.09
C THR A 83 0.41 4.03 9.96
N ILE A 84 0.51 3.51 8.73
CA ILE A 84 1.28 2.31 8.42
C ILE A 84 2.62 2.75 7.85
N GLU A 85 3.71 2.32 8.46
CA GLU A 85 5.05 2.42 7.88
C GLU A 85 5.59 1.03 7.55
N ILE A 86 6.19 0.88 6.38
CA ILE A 86 6.87 -0.34 5.94
C ILE A 86 8.35 -0.03 5.77
N LYS A 87 9.21 -0.80 6.45
CA LYS A 87 10.67 -0.57 6.47
C LYS A 87 11.43 -1.84 6.17
N LYS A 88 12.44 -1.72 5.30
CA LYS A 88 13.40 -2.78 5.01
C LYS A 88 14.79 -2.21 4.80
N ASP A 89 15.80 -2.87 5.35
CA ASP A 89 17.19 -2.46 5.17
C ASP A 89 17.57 -2.42 3.68
N GLY A 90 18.18 -1.31 3.26
CA GLY A 90 18.56 -1.07 1.86
C GLY A 90 17.44 -0.53 0.97
N TYR A 91 16.20 -0.45 1.47
CA TYR A 91 15.06 0.08 0.75
C TYR A 91 14.60 1.43 1.32
N ARG A 92 13.91 2.21 0.49
CA ARG A 92 13.21 3.43 0.89
C ARG A 92 12.02 3.04 1.75
N ASN A 93 11.82 3.79 2.83
CA ASN A 93 10.64 3.62 3.67
C ASN A 93 9.39 4.03 2.90
N TRP A 94 8.29 3.34 3.16
CA TRP A 94 6.96 3.69 2.67
C TRP A 94 6.06 3.95 3.86
N GLU A 95 5.21 4.97 3.79
CA GLU A 95 4.33 5.38 4.89
C GLU A 95 3.01 5.93 4.34
N GLU A 96 1.88 5.43 4.83
CA GLU A 96 0.56 5.94 4.45
C GLU A 96 -0.41 5.90 5.64
N GLU A 97 -1.35 6.85 5.67
CA GLU A 97 -2.51 6.77 6.54
C GLU A 97 -3.59 5.84 5.94
N ILE A 98 -4.01 4.84 6.71
CA ILE A 98 -5.14 3.98 6.39
C ILE A 98 -6.30 4.24 7.34
N VAL A 99 -7.52 4.20 6.83
CA VAL A 99 -8.74 4.26 7.65
C VAL A 99 -9.19 2.84 7.92
N ALA A 100 -9.20 2.41 9.18
CA ALA A 100 -9.84 1.19 9.62
C ALA A 100 -11.35 1.42 9.75
N GLU A 101 -12.13 0.67 8.98
CA GLU A 101 -13.59 0.75 9.02
C GLU A 101 -14.20 -0.34 9.90
N GLU A 102 -15.34 -0.02 10.51
CA GLU A 102 -16.07 -0.91 11.43
C GLU A 102 -16.50 -2.21 10.72
N GLY A 103 -16.01 -3.34 11.21
CA GLY A 103 -16.36 -4.67 10.68
C GLY A 103 -15.81 -4.99 9.29
N LEU A 104 -14.96 -4.14 8.72
CA LEU A 104 -14.36 -4.32 7.40
C LEU A 104 -12.85 -4.60 7.48
N VAL A 105 -12.29 -5.07 6.36
CA VAL A 105 -10.86 -5.23 6.17
C VAL A 105 -10.36 -4.10 5.27
N SER A 106 -9.63 -3.16 5.86
CA SER A 106 -8.96 -2.10 5.10
C SER A 106 -7.62 -2.64 4.60
N GLN A 107 -7.38 -2.55 3.29
CA GLN A 107 -6.26 -3.26 2.66
C GLN A 107 -5.30 -2.35 1.88
N ARG A 108 -4.03 -2.74 1.89
CA ARG A 108 -2.94 -2.26 1.03
C ARG A 108 -2.22 -3.46 0.41
N PRO A 109 -2.75 -3.99 -0.72
CA PRO A 109 -2.25 -5.25 -1.28
C PRO A 109 -0.99 -5.10 -2.15
N ALA A 110 -0.64 -3.88 -2.56
CA ALA A 110 0.39 -3.63 -3.57
C ALA A 110 1.41 -2.56 -3.14
N VAL A 111 1.93 -2.63 -1.91
CA VAL A 111 3.02 -1.73 -1.51
C VAL A 111 4.32 -2.21 -2.13
N ILE A 112 5.06 -1.33 -2.79
CA ILE A 112 6.35 -1.70 -3.35
C ILE A 112 7.46 -0.82 -2.86
N LEU A 113 8.49 -1.45 -2.29
CA LEU A 113 9.68 -0.78 -1.85
C LEU A 113 10.73 -0.77 -2.96
N PHE A 114 11.41 0.36 -3.10
CA PHE A 114 12.52 0.56 -4.01
C PHE A 114 13.81 0.71 -3.23
N LEU A 115 14.94 0.33 -3.82
CA LEU A 115 16.24 0.48 -3.19
C LEU A 115 16.56 1.96 -2.91
N ASN A 116 17.23 2.23 -1.79
CA ASN A 116 17.71 3.58 -1.46
C ASN A 116 18.69 4.12 -2.50
N GLN A 117 19.53 3.24 -3.03
CA GLN A 117 20.47 3.51 -4.11
C GLN A 117 20.32 2.43 -5.16
N ALA A 118 20.13 2.83 -6.41
CA ALA A 118 20.00 1.89 -7.52
C ALA A 118 21.39 1.31 -7.84
N ASN A 119 21.49 -0.01 -7.95
CA ASN A 119 22.77 -0.67 -8.23
C ASN A 119 23.01 -0.67 -9.74
N LEU A 120 24.06 0.04 -10.19
CA LEU A 120 24.49 0.03 -11.59
C LEU A 120 24.88 -1.39 -12.02
N MET A 121 24.41 -1.78 -13.20
CA MET A 121 24.75 -3.03 -13.86
C MET A 121 25.55 -2.75 -15.12
N GLU A 122 26.36 -3.72 -15.53
CA GLU A 122 26.99 -3.69 -16.85
C GLU A 122 25.92 -3.77 -17.95
N VAL A 123 26.09 -2.94 -18.97
CA VAL A 123 25.16 -2.84 -20.09
C VAL A 123 25.75 -3.61 -21.27
N GLY A 124 25.10 -4.71 -21.65
CA GLY A 124 25.47 -5.52 -22.80
C GLY A 124 24.61 -5.24 -24.03
N GLU A 125 24.82 -6.05 -25.07
CA GLU A 125 24.04 -5.98 -26.32
C GLU A 125 22.57 -6.40 -26.12
N ARG A 126 22.29 -7.21 -25.10
CA ARG A 126 20.92 -7.61 -24.75
C ARG A 126 20.10 -6.39 -24.31
N GLU A 127 20.66 -5.56 -23.44
CA GLU A 127 19.99 -4.40 -22.85
C GLU A 127 19.67 -3.35 -23.92
N LYS A 128 20.61 -3.12 -24.84
CA LYS A 128 20.41 -2.24 -26.01
C LYS A 128 19.22 -2.71 -26.86
N LYS A 129 19.21 -4.01 -27.20
CA LYS A 129 18.14 -4.61 -28.01
C LYS A 129 16.77 -4.50 -27.32
N LEU A 130 16.70 -4.70 -26.01
CA LEU A 130 15.44 -4.59 -25.26
C LEU A 130 14.88 -3.17 -25.29
N LEU A 131 15.75 -2.16 -25.19
CA LEU A 131 15.32 -0.77 -25.29
C LEU A 131 14.84 -0.40 -26.70
N ASP A 132 15.46 -0.95 -27.74
CA ASP A 132 15.05 -0.69 -29.12
C ASP A 132 13.70 -1.34 -29.47
N ILE A 133 13.37 -2.49 -28.87
CA ILE A 133 12.05 -3.13 -29.00
C ILE A 133 10.96 -2.25 -28.37
N GLU A 134 11.25 -1.67 -27.20
CA GLU A 134 10.30 -0.80 -26.49
C GLU A 134 9.93 0.47 -27.27
N LYS A 135 10.82 0.96 -28.15
CA LYS A 135 10.53 2.12 -29.01
C LYS A 135 9.38 1.87 -30.00
N GLN A 136 9.00 0.60 -30.22
CA GLN A 136 8.16 0.18 -31.33
C GLN A 136 6.70 -0.13 -30.96
N ASP A 137 6.38 -0.37 -29.69
CA ASP A 137 5.04 -0.82 -29.30
C ASP A 137 4.86 -0.65 -27.78
N VAL A 138 3.90 0.17 -27.34
CA VAL A 138 2.87 -0.20 -26.35
C VAL A 138 1.73 0.81 -26.49
N ASP A 139 0.64 0.38 -27.13
CA ASP A 139 -0.66 1.06 -27.13
C ASP A 139 -1.27 0.97 -25.72
N THR A 140 -0.92 1.91 -24.82
CA THR A 140 -1.55 1.98 -23.50
C THR A 140 -2.87 2.75 -23.60
N ASN A 141 -3.91 2.12 -24.16
CA ASN A 141 -5.26 2.71 -24.21
C ASN A 141 -5.79 3.14 -22.82
N ASP A 142 -5.22 2.61 -21.75
CA ASP A 142 -5.62 2.91 -20.38
C ASP A 142 -4.80 4.04 -19.71
N VAL A 143 -3.64 4.43 -20.24
CA VAL A 143 -2.80 5.52 -19.68
C VAL A 143 -2.69 6.64 -20.69
N PHE A 144 -3.07 7.86 -20.29
CA PHE A 144 -2.97 9.03 -21.15
C PHE A 144 -2.38 10.23 -20.41
N ILE A 145 -1.66 11.04 -21.19
CA ILE A 145 -1.15 12.34 -20.78
C ILE A 145 -2.05 13.40 -21.43
N SER A 146 -2.43 14.45 -20.68
CA SER A 146 -3.23 15.56 -21.21
C SER A 146 -2.52 16.29 -22.36
N ALA A 147 -3.28 17.03 -23.18
CA ALA A 147 -2.74 17.73 -24.35
C ALA A 147 -1.71 18.83 -24.00
N ASP A 148 -1.78 19.39 -22.79
CA ASP A 148 -0.81 20.34 -22.26
C ASP A 148 0.39 19.67 -21.57
N ASN A 149 0.42 18.33 -21.57
CA ASN A 149 1.42 17.49 -20.91
C ASN A 149 1.51 17.68 -19.39
N THR A 150 0.50 18.21 -18.71
CA THR A 150 0.58 18.48 -17.26
C THR A 150 -0.13 17.44 -16.39
N GLU A 151 -0.98 16.60 -16.98
CA GLU A 151 -1.81 15.65 -16.25
C GLU A 151 -1.55 14.22 -16.69
N LEU A 152 -1.46 13.33 -15.71
CA LEU A 152 -1.43 11.89 -15.91
C LEU A 152 -2.78 11.31 -15.53
N TRP A 153 -3.33 10.52 -16.42
CA TRP A 153 -4.59 9.86 -16.23
C TRP A 153 -4.46 8.36 -16.49
N TYR A 154 -5.24 7.58 -15.73
CA TYR A 154 -5.30 6.13 -15.87
C TYR A 154 -6.73 5.65 -15.67
N GLN A 155 -7.23 4.84 -16.61
CA GLN A 155 -8.61 4.32 -16.60
C GLN A 155 -9.65 5.43 -16.39
N ASN A 156 -9.48 6.55 -17.09
CA ASN A 156 -10.34 7.73 -17.02
C ASN A 156 -10.40 8.42 -15.63
N LYS A 157 -9.40 8.18 -14.76
CA LYS A 157 -9.22 8.86 -13.48
C LYS A 157 -7.93 9.69 -13.51
N LEU A 158 -8.01 10.92 -13.01
CA LEU A 158 -6.82 11.75 -12.80
C LEU A 158 -5.94 11.12 -11.72
N VAL A 159 -4.69 10.84 -12.07
CA VAL A 159 -3.67 10.30 -11.16
C VAL A 159 -2.86 11.43 -10.56
N GLY A 160 -2.43 12.38 -11.38
CA GLY A 160 -1.65 13.52 -10.90
C GLY A 160 -1.66 14.69 -11.88
N ARG A 161 -1.38 15.88 -11.36
CA ARG A 161 -1.21 17.12 -12.13
C ARG A 161 0.06 17.83 -11.66
N TRP A 162 0.89 18.25 -12.60
CA TRP A 162 2.15 18.92 -12.33
C TRP A 162 2.24 20.25 -13.06
N LEU A 163 3.11 21.14 -12.59
CA LEU A 163 3.38 22.40 -13.29
C LEU A 163 4.31 22.21 -14.49
N ALA A 164 5.24 21.26 -14.38
CA ALA A 164 6.16 20.90 -15.45
C ALA A 164 5.56 19.79 -16.32
N GLY A 165 5.88 19.84 -17.62
CA GLY A 165 5.44 18.84 -18.58
C GLY A 165 5.97 17.44 -18.25
N ILE A 166 5.10 16.44 -18.38
CA ILE A 166 5.41 15.02 -18.25
C ILE A 166 5.42 14.33 -19.63
N SER A 167 6.12 13.21 -19.73
CA SER A 167 6.17 12.42 -20.96
C SER A 167 6.36 10.93 -20.69
N GLN A 168 6.17 10.11 -21.73
CA GLN A 168 6.46 8.68 -21.74
C GLN A 168 5.85 7.92 -20.55
N ALA A 169 4.56 8.17 -20.29
CA ALA A 169 3.87 7.50 -19.20
C ALA A 169 3.63 6.02 -19.53
N LYS A 170 3.89 5.12 -18.57
CA LYS A 170 3.73 3.67 -18.75
C LYS A 170 3.11 3.02 -17.53
N ILE A 171 2.32 1.97 -17.78
CA ILE A 171 1.78 1.08 -16.75
C ILE A 171 2.92 0.30 -16.11
N TYR A 172 2.87 0.15 -14.78
CA TYR A 172 3.85 -0.60 -14.00
C TYR A 172 3.14 -1.51 -12.98
N ASN A 173 3.68 -2.72 -12.74
CA ASN A 173 3.17 -3.73 -11.81
C ASN A 173 1.66 -3.94 -11.98
N GLN A 174 1.27 -4.36 -13.18
CA GLN A 174 -0.11 -4.67 -13.56
C GLN A 174 -1.10 -3.51 -13.30
N GLY A 175 -0.64 -2.26 -13.36
CA GLY A 175 -1.48 -1.08 -13.19
C GLY A 175 -1.71 -0.64 -11.74
N SER A 176 -0.98 -1.22 -10.79
CA SER A 176 -0.93 -0.67 -9.43
C SER A 176 -0.12 0.64 -9.36
N HIS A 177 0.85 0.81 -10.27
CA HIS A 177 1.68 1.99 -10.37
C HIS A 177 1.79 2.44 -11.83
N LEU A 178 2.19 3.70 -12.00
CA LEU A 178 2.49 4.29 -13.29
C LEU A 178 3.86 4.95 -13.23
N THR A 179 4.53 4.99 -14.36
CA THR A 179 5.84 5.65 -14.49
C THR A 179 5.74 6.75 -15.50
N PHE A 180 6.49 7.83 -15.34
CA PHE A 180 6.50 8.97 -16.26
C PHE A 180 7.79 9.75 -16.10
N ILE A 181 8.17 10.48 -17.14
CA ILE A 181 9.34 11.37 -17.11
C ILE A 181 8.88 12.80 -16.86
N ARG A 182 9.59 13.50 -15.97
CA ARG A 182 9.41 14.93 -15.71
C ARG A 182 10.79 15.55 -15.47
N GLU A 183 11.12 16.61 -16.21
CA GLU A 183 12.39 17.35 -16.05
C GLU A 183 13.65 16.45 -16.10
N GLY A 184 13.70 15.50 -17.03
CA GLY A 184 14.84 14.58 -17.19
C GLY A 184 14.99 13.55 -16.07
N LYS A 185 13.94 13.34 -15.26
CA LYS A 185 13.89 12.35 -14.20
C LYS A 185 12.74 11.39 -14.43
N LEU A 186 12.97 10.11 -14.13
CA LEU A 186 11.94 9.08 -14.16
C LEU A 186 11.30 8.96 -12.78
N TYR A 187 9.98 9.13 -12.73
CA TYR A 187 9.18 8.95 -11.54
C TYR A 187 8.30 7.71 -11.65
N ILE A 188 7.97 7.15 -10.50
CA ILE A 188 6.90 6.17 -10.32
C ILE A 188 5.90 6.72 -9.32
N ILE A 189 4.62 6.50 -9.58
CA ILE A 189 3.51 6.94 -8.73
C ILE A 189 2.49 5.82 -8.60
N GLU A 190 1.80 5.71 -7.47
CA GLU A 190 0.70 4.77 -7.32
C GLU A 190 -0.48 5.20 -8.21
N ALA A 191 -1.22 4.23 -8.75
CA ALA A 191 -2.35 4.51 -9.65
C ALA A 191 -3.52 5.27 -8.98
N ASN A 192 -3.54 5.34 -7.65
CA ASN A 192 -4.45 6.17 -6.88
C ASN A 192 -4.04 7.66 -6.83
N GLY A 193 -2.85 8.01 -7.34
CA GLY A 193 -2.23 9.35 -7.26
C GLY A 193 -1.36 9.59 -6.04
N GLY A 194 -1.18 8.58 -5.19
CA GLY A 194 -0.33 8.61 -4.00
C GLY A 194 1.13 8.26 -4.31
N HIS A 195 2.01 8.58 -3.35
CA HIS A 195 3.42 8.18 -3.31
C HIS A 195 4.19 8.29 -4.64
N GLU A 196 4.65 9.50 -4.95
CA GLU A 196 5.59 9.73 -6.05
C GLU A 196 7.04 9.50 -5.60
N ILE A 197 7.78 8.67 -6.34
CA ILE A 197 9.17 8.31 -6.04
C ILE A 197 10.04 8.53 -7.30
N GLU A 198 11.16 9.23 -7.15
CA GLU A 198 12.19 9.34 -8.19
C GLU A 198 12.98 8.02 -8.30
N LEU A 199 12.92 7.35 -9.46
CA LEU A 199 13.64 6.11 -9.75
C LEU A 199 15.02 6.36 -10.36
N ALA A 200 15.12 7.33 -11.26
CA ALA A 200 16.35 7.64 -11.98
C ALA A 200 16.36 9.10 -12.44
N LYS A 201 17.56 9.60 -12.72
CA LYS A 201 17.83 10.97 -13.18
C LYS A 201 18.66 10.96 -14.46
N ASP A 202 18.79 12.14 -15.06
CA ASP A 202 19.57 12.36 -16.28
C ASP A 202 19.06 11.50 -17.45
N ILE A 203 17.74 11.32 -17.53
CA ILE A 203 17.05 10.61 -18.60
C ILE A 203 17.02 11.48 -19.85
N THR A 204 17.57 10.96 -20.94
CA THR A 204 17.63 11.67 -22.23
C THR A 204 16.78 11.03 -23.32
N GLY A 205 16.23 9.85 -23.06
CA GLY A 205 15.45 9.11 -24.04
C GLY A 205 14.58 8.03 -23.41
N ASN A 206 14.48 6.88 -24.08
CA ASN A 206 13.57 5.82 -23.67
C ASN A 206 14.04 5.08 -22.42
N TYR A 207 13.10 4.41 -21.77
CA TYR A 207 13.35 3.49 -20.68
C TYR A 207 12.49 2.24 -20.79
N VAL A 208 12.97 1.12 -20.27
CA VAL A 208 12.26 -0.16 -20.23
C VAL A 208 12.53 -0.87 -18.90
N PHE A 209 11.52 -1.56 -18.39
CA PHE A 209 11.66 -2.41 -17.21
C PHE A 209 11.84 -3.87 -17.63
N THR A 210 12.76 -4.57 -16.97
CA THR A 210 13.11 -5.96 -17.25
C THR A 210 13.25 -6.75 -15.96
N ASP A 211 13.52 -8.07 -16.07
CA ASP A 211 13.63 -8.99 -14.93
C ASP A 211 12.44 -8.89 -13.96
N HIS A 212 11.22 -9.08 -14.51
CA HIS A 212 9.98 -8.91 -13.75
C HIS A 212 9.89 -7.55 -13.05
N GLU A 213 10.24 -6.51 -13.80
CA GLU A 213 10.22 -5.10 -13.38
C GLU A 213 11.22 -4.70 -12.28
N LYS A 214 12.19 -5.55 -11.95
CA LYS A 214 13.21 -5.27 -10.92
C LYS A 214 14.39 -4.47 -11.46
N VAL A 215 14.59 -4.47 -12.77
CA VAL A 215 15.69 -3.80 -13.45
C VAL A 215 15.14 -2.74 -14.38
N LEU A 216 15.68 -1.53 -14.28
CA LEU A 216 15.36 -0.40 -15.13
C LEU A 216 16.53 -0.16 -16.08
N ILE A 217 16.25 -0.11 -17.37
CA ILE A 217 17.21 0.24 -18.43
C ILE A 217 16.76 1.56 -19.05
N TYR A 218 17.67 2.51 -19.22
CA TYR A 218 17.32 3.84 -19.74
C TYR A 218 18.49 4.55 -20.44
N GLU A 219 18.16 5.39 -21.41
CA GLU A 219 19.10 6.30 -22.08
C GLU A 219 19.43 7.50 -21.17
N SER A 220 20.72 7.74 -20.93
CA SER A 220 21.25 8.84 -20.13
C SER A 220 22.33 9.62 -20.89
N MET A 221 22.72 10.80 -20.39
CA MET A 221 23.78 11.62 -20.99
C MET A 221 25.12 10.85 -21.10
N ASP A 222 25.42 9.99 -20.13
CA ASP A 222 26.65 9.16 -20.13
C ASP A 222 26.52 7.87 -20.96
N GLY A 223 25.41 7.72 -21.69
CA GLY A 223 25.06 6.52 -22.44
C GLY A 223 23.97 5.68 -21.77
N LEU A 224 23.81 4.45 -22.26
CA LEU A 224 22.82 3.51 -21.77
C LEU A 224 23.18 3.06 -20.34
N LYS A 225 22.22 3.09 -19.42
CA LYS A 225 22.37 2.64 -18.04
C LYS A 225 21.39 1.52 -17.75
N ALA A 226 21.82 0.53 -16.97
CA ALA A 226 20.97 -0.50 -16.39
C ALA A 226 21.12 -0.45 -14.87
N VAL A 227 20.02 -0.39 -14.14
CA VAL A 227 20.02 -0.30 -12.68
C VAL A 227 19.04 -1.25 -12.05
N ARG A 228 19.46 -1.89 -10.95
CA ARG A 228 18.55 -2.63 -10.08
C ARG A 228 17.79 -1.64 -9.20
N ILE A 229 16.47 -1.70 -9.22
CA ILE A 229 15.61 -0.84 -8.41
C ILE A 229 14.91 -1.58 -7.26
N ARG A 230 14.91 -2.93 -7.28
CA ARG A 230 14.26 -3.79 -6.28
C ARG A 230 15.03 -5.06 -5.95
#